data_AF-A0A7S4PG79-F1
#
_entry.id   AF-A0A7S4PG79-F1
#
_cell.length_a   1.000
_cell.length_b   1.000
_cell.length_c   1.000
_cell.angle_alpha   90.00
_cell.angle_beta   90.00
_cell.angle_gamma   90.00
#
_symmetry.space_group_name_H-M   'P 1'
#
loop_
_entity.id
_entity.type
_entity.pdbx_description
1 polymer ?
#
loop_
_entity_poly.entity_id
_entity_poly.type
_entity_poly.pdbx_seq_one_letter_code
_entity_poly.pdbx_strand_id
1 'polypeptide(L)'
;GRGEGEEKKTKKKGDNKSFLKGRQNRTKSVKNFEAEEEIENTDPEVRYALEQGEKVIKAITLPRLIDLLTLEGGVRETFLITYRAFMTPELLLESLIARYNEESENEENPGAVMKKRVRVIGVIKAWLERYFADFEEEIVAEKLHVFLDEMEKTMAVSAQQLKKTYQKACDNNNNSAPPSLLGNSLNLDTDTMLQVDQLHAGGWKNLSERDFAEQMTLIESQLYCKTQPKEYLAWNKKQKEILSPNICRMIQQFNKVSSWVRSQLVAPPRLSDRVALLERFIRVMEHLFELHNFNGMMEILSALNNGAVRRMKKTW
;
A
#
# COMPACT_ATOMS: atom_id res chain seq x y z
N GLY A 1 -44.92 -54.29 -26.37
CA GLY A 1 -44.34 -55.52 -25.80
C GLY A 1 -42.96 -55.71 -26.38
N ARG A 2 -42.01 -56.21 -25.59
CA ARG A 2 -40.54 -56.06 -25.72
C ARG A 2 -40.08 -54.75 -25.08
N GLY A 3 -39.07 -54.73 -24.22
CA GLY A 3 -37.98 -55.69 -24.01
C GLY A 3 -36.68 -54.91 -24.19
N GLU A 4 -35.71 -55.13 -23.30
CA GLU A 4 -34.28 -54.76 -23.32
C GLU A 4 -33.87 -54.71 -21.82
N GLY A 5 -32.93 -55.49 -21.27
CA GLY A 5 -31.75 -56.14 -21.84
C GLY A 5 -30.55 -55.26 -21.51
N GLU A 6 -29.80 -55.54 -20.45
CA GLU A 6 -28.47 -54.93 -20.29
C GLU A 6 -27.51 -55.73 -19.41
N GLU A 7 -26.26 -55.70 -19.88
CA GLU A 7 -25.16 -56.63 -19.69
C GLU A 7 -24.21 -56.28 -18.53
N LYS A 8 -23.41 -57.30 -18.18
CA LYS A 8 -22.30 -57.26 -17.23
C LYS A 8 -21.12 -56.40 -17.71
N LYS A 9 -20.54 -55.68 -16.72
CA LYS A 9 -19.11 -55.36 -16.52
C LYS A 9 -18.29 -54.89 -17.74
N THR A 10 -18.06 -53.58 -17.79
CA THR A 10 -16.81 -53.00 -18.30
C THR A 10 -16.24 -51.97 -17.33
N LYS A 11 -15.03 -52.23 -16.83
CA LYS A 11 -14.14 -51.22 -16.22
C LYS A 11 -13.91 -50.11 -17.26
N LYS A 12 -14.51 -48.94 -17.07
CA LYS A 12 -14.04 -47.69 -17.69
C LYS A 12 -13.44 -46.82 -16.59
N LYS A 13 -12.11 -46.82 -16.53
CA LYS A 13 -11.31 -45.72 -15.98
C LYS A 13 -11.77 -44.45 -16.71
N GLY A 14 -12.58 -43.64 -16.05
CA GLY A 14 -12.95 -42.32 -16.52
C GLY A 14 -11.71 -41.46 -16.65
N ASP A 15 -11.60 -40.79 -17.80
CA ASP A 15 -10.52 -39.94 -18.21
C ASP A 15 -10.27 -38.80 -17.22
N ASN A 16 -9.25 -38.98 -16.38
CA ASN A 16 -8.58 -37.89 -15.66
C ASN A 16 -7.30 -37.47 -16.41
N LYS A 17 -7.38 -37.41 -17.75
CA LYS A 17 -6.25 -37.09 -18.65
C LYS A 17 -6.30 -35.68 -19.26
N SER A 18 -7.30 -34.86 -18.95
CA SER A 18 -7.36 -33.47 -19.44
C SER A 18 -6.79 -32.43 -18.48
N PHE A 19 -6.62 -32.74 -17.18
CA PHE A 19 -6.08 -31.78 -16.20
C PHE A 19 -4.58 -31.87 -15.91
N LEU A 20 -3.88 -32.88 -16.45
CA LEU A 20 -2.43 -33.06 -16.28
C LEU A 20 -1.59 -32.71 -17.51
N LYS A 21 -2.21 -32.36 -18.65
CA LYS A 21 -1.48 -31.89 -19.85
C LYS A 21 -1.03 -30.42 -19.78
N GLY A 22 -1.53 -29.64 -18.82
CA GLY A 22 -1.14 -28.24 -18.61
C GLY A 22 0.16 -28.04 -17.81
N ARG A 23 0.73 -29.10 -17.21
CA ARG A 23 1.86 -28.98 -16.27
C ARG A 23 3.21 -29.51 -16.80
N GLN A 24 3.21 -30.21 -17.95
CA GLN A 24 4.44 -30.72 -18.59
C GLN A 24 4.91 -29.92 -19.81
N ASN A 25 4.16 -28.93 -20.28
CA ASN A 25 4.59 -28.02 -21.36
C ASN A 25 5.27 -26.73 -20.84
N ARG A 26 5.41 -26.53 -19.53
CA ARG A 26 6.08 -25.33 -18.96
C ARG A 26 7.60 -25.46 -18.82
N THR A 27 8.19 -26.61 -19.14
CA THR A 27 9.64 -26.86 -19.00
C THR A 27 10.37 -27.07 -20.33
N LYS A 28 9.75 -26.76 -21.48
CA LYS A 28 10.38 -26.88 -22.81
C LYS A 28 10.31 -25.63 -23.70
N SER A 29 10.10 -24.45 -23.10
CA SER A 29 10.29 -23.18 -23.81
C SER A 29 11.22 -22.27 -23.03
N VAL A 30 12.44 -22.77 -22.76
CA VAL A 30 13.61 -21.96 -22.37
C VAL A 30 14.65 -22.14 -23.47
N LYS A 31 14.25 -21.83 -24.70
CA LYS A 31 15.14 -21.62 -25.85
C LYS A 31 14.40 -20.68 -26.80
N ASN A 32 14.43 -19.41 -26.46
CA ASN A 32 14.55 -18.30 -27.39
C ASN A 32 15.17 -17.18 -26.56
N PHE A 33 16.50 -17.21 -26.49
CA PHE A 33 17.27 -15.99 -26.31
C PHE A 33 16.98 -15.19 -27.59
N GLU A 34 15.93 -14.37 -27.55
CA GLU A 34 15.84 -13.25 -28.47
C GLU A 34 17.08 -12.41 -28.20
N ALA A 35 17.86 -12.19 -29.26
CA ALA A 35 19.04 -11.35 -29.21
C ALA A 35 18.61 -9.99 -28.66
N GLU A 36 18.99 -9.71 -27.41
CA GLU A 36 18.89 -8.37 -26.85
C GLU A 36 19.70 -7.48 -27.80
N GLU A 37 19.06 -6.53 -28.48
CA GLU A 37 19.76 -5.49 -29.21
C GLU A 37 20.78 -4.89 -28.25
N GLU A 38 22.07 -5.11 -28.54
CA GLU A 38 23.18 -4.59 -27.75
C GLU A 38 23.14 -3.07 -27.83
N ILE A 39 22.41 -2.45 -26.90
CA ILE A 39 22.57 -1.04 -26.59
C ILE A 39 24.02 -0.88 -26.18
N GLU A 40 24.77 0.00 -26.87
CA GLU A 40 26.14 0.34 -26.50
C GLU A 40 26.13 0.78 -25.02
N ASN A 41 26.60 -0.12 -24.16
CA ASN A 41 26.51 0.05 -22.73
C ASN A 41 27.73 0.84 -22.28
N THR A 42 27.59 2.16 -22.29
CA THR A 42 28.64 3.11 -21.90
C THR A 42 29.04 2.99 -20.43
N ASP A 43 28.28 2.26 -19.61
CA ASP A 43 28.52 2.08 -18.18
C ASP A 43 28.38 0.60 -17.79
N PRO A 44 29.47 -0.08 -17.37
CA PRO A 44 29.43 -1.51 -17.03
C PRO A 44 28.58 -1.80 -15.78
N GLU A 45 28.23 -0.78 -14.99
CA GLU A 45 27.46 -0.91 -13.76
C GLU A 45 25.95 -0.74 -13.96
N VAL A 46 25.50 -0.37 -15.16
CA VAL A 46 24.08 -0.18 -15.51
C VAL A 46 23.73 -1.10 -16.66
N ARG A 47 22.62 -1.84 -16.56
CA ARG A 47 22.03 -2.58 -17.69
C ARG A 47 20.79 -1.85 -18.14
N TYR A 48 20.75 -1.51 -19.42
CA TYR A 48 19.60 -0.87 -20.04
C TYR A 48 18.78 -1.87 -20.86
N ALA A 49 17.50 -1.57 -21.06
CA ALA A 49 16.62 -2.24 -22.01
C ALA A 49 15.86 -1.20 -22.82
N LEU A 50 15.44 -1.59 -24.02
CA LEU A 50 14.53 -0.80 -24.84
C LEU A 50 13.10 -1.24 -24.52
N GLU A 51 12.35 -0.39 -23.84
CA GLU A 51 10.90 -0.56 -23.68
C GLU A 51 10.20 0.53 -24.50
N GLN A 52 9.37 0.13 -25.46
CA GLN A 52 8.64 1.04 -26.35
C GLN A 52 9.52 2.07 -27.09
N GLY A 53 10.78 1.74 -27.35
CA GLY A 53 11.75 2.61 -28.03
C GLY A 53 12.48 3.58 -27.10
N GLU A 54 12.20 3.57 -25.79
CA GLU A 54 12.92 4.35 -24.79
C GLU A 54 13.92 3.49 -24.02
N LYS A 55 15.09 4.07 -23.70
CA LYS A 55 16.15 3.41 -22.93
C LYS A 55 15.80 3.46 -21.44
N VAL A 56 15.42 2.32 -20.87
CA VAL A 56 15.03 2.17 -19.46
C VAL A 56 16.09 1.37 -18.70
N ILE A 57 16.30 1.67 -17.42
CA ILE A 57 17.26 0.96 -16.56
C ILE A 57 16.64 -0.36 -16.08
N LYS A 58 17.27 -1.48 -16.44
CA LYS A 58 16.87 -2.86 -16.08
C LYS A 58 17.57 -3.36 -14.83
N ALA A 59 18.85 -3.03 -14.64
CA ALA A 59 19.60 -3.35 -13.42
C ALA A 59 20.72 -2.34 -13.21
N ILE A 60 21.10 -2.12 -11.95
CA ILE A 60 22.14 -1.16 -11.58
C ILE A 60 22.78 -1.60 -10.27
N THR A 61 24.09 -1.40 -10.12
CA THR A 61 24.78 -1.67 -8.85
C THR A 61 24.33 -0.65 -7.79
N LEU A 62 24.41 -1.02 -6.51
CA LEU A 62 23.99 -0.13 -5.43
C LEU A 62 24.77 1.21 -5.42
N PRO A 63 26.11 1.24 -5.56
CA PRO A 63 26.86 2.51 -5.60
C PRO A 63 26.40 3.40 -6.76
N ARG A 64 26.20 2.81 -7.94
CA ARG A 64 25.77 3.55 -9.13
C ARG A 64 24.33 4.04 -9.06
N LEU A 65 23.47 3.31 -8.34
CA LEU A 65 22.10 3.73 -8.07
C LEU A 65 22.07 4.96 -7.16
N ILE A 66 22.95 5.03 -6.16
CA ILE A 66 23.10 6.22 -5.31
C ILE A 66 23.60 7.42 -6.14
N ASP A 67 24.50 7.21 -7.10
CA ASP A 67 24.87 8.25 -8.05
C ASP A 67 23.68 8.77 -8.84
N LEU A 68 22.92 7.86 -9.43
CA LEU A 68 21.77 8.21 -10.25
C LEU A 68 20.66 8.90 -9.44
N LEU A 69 20.44 8.46 -8.20
CA LEU A 69 19.51 9.06 -7.24
C LEU A 69 19.85 10.53 -6.97
N THR A 70 21.15 10.84 -6.96
CA THR A 70 21.63 12.22 -6.85
C THR A 70 21.58 12.97 -8.16
N LEU A 71 21.46 12.35 -9.34
CA LEU A 71 21.52 13.04 -10.64
C LEU A 71 20.14 13.35 -11.23
N GLU A 72 19.20 12.41 -11.14
CA GLU A 72 17.92 12.47 -11.87
C GLU A 72 16.72 12.48 -10.91
N GLY A 73 15.79 13.42 -11.11
CA GLY A 73 14.61 13.56 -10.26
C GLY A 73 13.59 12.42 -10.39
N GLY A 74 13.53 11.76 -11.55
CA GLY A 74 12.53 10.73 -11.84
C GLY A 74 12.73 9.44 -11.04
N VAL A 75 13.98 9.02 -10.84
CA VAL A 75 14.31 7.76 -10.14
C VAL A 75 14.10 7.88 -8.62
N ARG A 76 14.10 9.11 -8.09
CA ARG A 76 14.09 9.36 -6.64
C ARG A 76 12.85 8.84 -5.93
N GLU A 77 11.67 9.12 -6.47
CA GLU A 77 10.42 8.70 -5.82
C GLU A 77 10.29 7.18 -5.83
N THR A 78 10.46 6.56 -7.00
CA THR A 78 10.39 5.11 -7.15
C THR A 78 11.43 4.41 -6.27
N PHE A 79 12.64 4.95 -6.17
CA PHE A 79 13.67 4.43 -5.29
C PHE A 79 13.28 4.54 -3.81
N LEU A 80 12.89 5.72 -3.32
CA LEU A 80 12.53 5.92 -1.91
C LEU A 80 11.32 5.09 -1.47
N ILE A 81 10.43 4.73 -2.41
CA ILE A 81 9.34 3.78 -2.17
C ILE A 81 9.87 2.34 -2.04
N THR A 82 10.76 1.91 -2.94
CA THR A 82 11.04 0.47 -3.18
C THR A 82 12.35 -0.04 -2.59
N TYR A 83 13.27 0.83 -2.16
CA TYR A 83 14.62 0.44 -1.74
C TYR A 83 14.64 -0.60 -0.62
N ARG A 84 13.63 -0.56 0.27
CA ARG A 84 13.49 -1.50 1.41
C ARG A 84 13.37 -2.97 0.99
N ALA A 85 13.12 -3.24 -0.31
CA ALA A 85 13.16 -4.58 -0.84
C ALA A 85 14.58 -5.17 -0.93
N PHE A 86 15.61 -4.33 -1.04
CA PHE A 86 16.99 -4.76 -1.31
C PHE A 86 18.06 -4.10 -0.41
N MET A 87 17.73 -3.08 0.39
CA MET A 87 18.65 -2.44 1.34
C MET A 87 17.92 -1.90 2.58
N THR A 88 18.65 -1.68 3.67
CA THR A 88 18.09 -1.09 4.90
C THR A 88 18.16 0.45 4.89
N PRO A 89 17.28 1.13 5.65
CA PRO A 89 17.37 2.58 5.85
C PRO A 89 18.77 3.01 6.34
N GLU A 90 19.34 2.26 7.29
CA GLU A 90 20.68 2.49 7.82
C GLU A 90 21.75 2.50 6.72
N LEU A 91 21.77 1.45 5.87
CA LEU A 91 22.74 1.34 4.78
C LEU A 91 22.55 2.44 3.73
N LEU A 92 21.30 2.87 3.48
CA LEU A 92 21.02 3.97 2.57
C LEU A 92 21.59 5.28 3.11
N LEU A 93 21.38 5.56 4.40
CA LEU A 93 21.91 6.75 5.03
C LEU A 93 23.44 6.77 5.00
N GLU A 94 24.09 5.65 5.33
CA GLU A 94 25.56 5.52 5.24
C GLU A 94 26.07 5.76 3.82
N SER A 95 25.41 5.19 2.82
CA SER A 95 25.80 5.38 1.41
C SER A 95 25.66 6.83 0.96
N LEU A 96 24.62 7.53 1.43
CA LEU A 96 24.42 8.96 1.16
C LEU A 96 25.46 9.83 1.87
N ILE A 97 25.82 9.51 3.11
CA ILE A 97 26.87 10.21 3.87
C ILE A 97 28.23 10.01 3.19
N ALA A 98 28.55 8.77 2.79
CA ALA A 98 29.78 8.48 2.05
C ALA A 98 29.85 9.29 0.75
N ARG A 99 28.75 9.37 -0.01
CA ARG A 99 28.66 10.18 -1.23
C ARG A 99 28.78 11.69 -0.97
N TYR A 100 28.33 12.17 0.19
CA TYR A 100 28.48 13.56 0.60
C TYR A 100 29.94 13.91 0.95
N ASN A 101 30.62 13.01 1.66
CA ASN A 101 31.98 13.17 2.17
C ASN A 101 33.07 12.85 1.14
N GLU A 102 32.76 12.09 0.09
CA GLU A 102 33.70 11.76 -0.97
C GLU A 102 34.29 13.03 -1.60
N GLU A 103 35.59 13.18 -1.46
CA GLU A 103 36.38 14.24 -2.07
C GLU A 103 36.60 13.90 -3.55
N SER A 104 36.44 14.88 -4.44
CA SER A 104 36.76 14.69 -5.86
C SER A 104 38.28 14.70 -6.00
N GLU A 105 38.88 13.61 -6.50
CA GLU A 105 40.33 13.52 -6.76
C GLU A 105 40.84 14.63 -7.69
N ASN A 106 39.94 15.27 -8.46
CA ASN A 106 40.21 16.49 -9.21
C ASN A 106 39.64 17.70 -8.45
N GLU A 107 40.52 18.44 -7.75
CA GLU A 107 40.24 19.70 -7.05
C GLU A 107 39.81 20.86 -7.97
N GLU A 108 39.76 20.67 -9.29
CA GLU A 108 39.65 21.77 -10.27
C GLU A 108 38.26 22.43 -10.33
N ASN A 109 37.21 21.87 -9.72
CA ASN A 109 35.89 22.51 -9.74
C ASN A 109 35.12 22.42 -8.40
N PRO A 110 35.35 23.38 -7.48
CA PRO A 110 34.58 23.52 -6.24
C PRO A 110 33.05 23.52 -6.45
N GLY A 111 32.58 23.98 -7.62
CA GLY A 111 31.16 23.99 -7.97
C GLY A 111 30.57 22.59 -8.18
N ALA A 112 31.35 21.61 -8.63
CA ALA A 112 30.87 20.23 -8.84
C ALA A 112 30.65 19.50 -7.51
N VAL A 113 31.57 19.66 -6.56
CA VAL A 113 31.46 19.10 -5.20
C VAL A 113 30.24 19.68 -4.48
N MET A 114 30.03 21.00 -4.57
CA MET A 114 28.86 21.65 -3.97
C MET A 114 27.55 21.16 -4.59
N LYS A 115 27.49 21.00 -5.93
CA LYS A 115 26.31 20.42 -6.61
C LYS A 115 26.01 19.01 -6.09
N LYS A 116 27.02 18.14 -5.96
CA LYS A 116 26.85 16.78 -5.42
C LYS A 116 26.25 16.82 -4.01
N ARG A 117 26.82 17.62 -3.11
CA ARG A 117 26.36 17.78 -1.72
C ARG A 117 24.91 18.27 -1.64
N VAL A 118 24.55 19.29 -2.42
CA VAL A 118 23.17 19.82 -2.49
C VAL A 118 22.18 18.75 -2.95
N ARG A 119 22.57 17.89 -3.90
CA ARG A 119 21.70 16.82 -4.40
C ARG A 119 21.49 15.72 -3.37
N VAL A 120 22.53 15.31 -2.63
CA VAL A 120 22.39 14.39 -1.48
C VAL A 120 21.44 14.97 -0.42
N ILE A 121 21.65 16.24 -0.05
CA ILE A 121 20.75 16.96 0.87
C ILE A 121 19.30 16.94 0.36
N GLY A 122 19.10 17.13 -0.95
CA GLY A 122 17.78 17.08 -1.59
C GLY A 122 17.11 15.71 -1.51
N VAL A 123 17.89 14.62 -1.57
CA VAL A 123 17.39 13.26 -1.38
C VAL A 123 16.98 13.04 0.08
N ILE A 124 17.85 13.39 1.04
CA ILE A 124 17.57 13.27 2.48
C ILE A 124 16.34 14.10 2.86
N LYS A 125 16.23 15.33 2.34
CA LYS A 125 15.06 16.19 2.56
C LYS A 125 13.77 15.53 2.07
N ALA A 126 13.75 15.02 0.84
CA ALA A 126 12.58 14.35 0.28
C ALA A 126 12.22 13.09 1.09
N TRP A 127 13.25 12.36 1.56
CA TRP A 127 13.09 11.19 2.40
C TRP A 127 12.45 11.54 3.74
N LEU A 128 12.91 12.59 4.42
CA LEU A 128 12.32 13.11 5.66
C LEU A 128 10.88 13.60 5.48
N GLU A 129 10.57 14.27 4.37
CA GLU A 129 9.25 14.84 4.12
C GLU A 129 8.19 13.79 3.75
N ARG A 130 8.56 12.72 3.02
CA ARG A 130 7.61 11.75 2.45
C ARG A 130 7.62 10.39 3.13
N TYR A 131 8.75 9.97 3.70
CA TYR A 131 8.90 8.65 4.31
C TYR A 131 9.59 8.74 5.68
N PHE A 132 9.08 9.65 6.53
CA PHE A 132 9.60 9.90 7.88
C PHE A 132 9.62 8.65 8.77
N ALA A 133 8.76 7.67 8.51
CA ALA A 133 8.63 6.45 9.29
C ALA A 133 9.89 5.55 9.35
N ASP A 134 10.93 5.83 8.56
CA ASP A 134 12.23 5.16 8.71
C ASP A 134 13.11 5.80 9.79
N PHE A 135 12.88 7.09 10.08
CA PHE A 135 13.60 7.85 11.09
C PHE A 135 12.99 7.72 12.49
N GLU A 136 11.94 6.90 12.63
CA GLU A 136 11.46 6.40 13.92
C GLU A 136 12.41 5.36 14.52
N GLU A 137 13.24 4.72 13.68
CA GLU A 137 14.28 3.80 14.13
C GLU A 137 15.43 4.60 14.77
N GLU A 138 15.70 4.33 16.06
CA GLU A 138 16.69 5.06 16.88
C GLU A 138 18.07 5.14 16.21
N ILE A 139 18.52 4.03 15.62
CA ILE A 139 19.82 3.94 14.93
C ILE A 139 19.88 4.91 13.74
N VAL A 140 18.81 5.02 12.95
CA VAL A 140 18.76 5.89 11.76
C VAL A 140 18.69 7.35 12.18
N ALA A 141 17.90 7.66 13.21
CA ALA A 141 17.78 9.00 13.76
C ALA A 141 19.11 9.50 14.34
N GLU A 142 19.79 8.67 15.15
CA GLU A 142 21.08 9.02 15.76
C GLU A 142 22.13 9.30 14.68
N LYS A 143 22.27 8.42 13.68
CA LYS A 143 23.19 8.64 12.56
C LYS A 143 22.88 9.91 11.77
N LEU A 144 21.60 10.22 11.56
CA LEU A 144 21.22 11.47 10.90
C LEU A 144 21.64 12.68 11.74
N HIS A 145 21.44 12.66 13.06
CA HIS A 145 21.85 13.76 13.93
C HIS A 145 23.36 13.98 13.93
N VAL A 146 24.15 12.91 14.04
CA VAL A 146 25.62 12.98 13.93
C VAL A 146 26.03 13.60 12.59
N PHE A 147 25.43 13.16 11.49
CA PHE A 147 25.69 13.73 10.17
C PHE A 147 25.31 15.21 10.07
N LEU A 148 24.18 15.63 10.63
CA LEU A 148 23.74 17.03 10.60
C LEU A 148 24.66 17.95 11.41
N ASP A 149 25.22 17.48 12.52
CA ASP A 149 26.20 18.22 13.32
C ASP A 149 27.56 18.34 12.61
N GLU A 150 27.99 17.29 11.90
CA GLU A 150 29.16 17.35 11.04
C GLU A 150 28.95 18.30 9.86
N MET A 151 27.77 18.23 9.22
CA MET A 151 27.40 19.09 8.10
C MET A 151 27.30 20.56 8.51
N GLU A 152 27.03 20.87 9.78
CA GLU A 152 26.99 22.26 10.25
C GLU A 152 28.36 22.96 10.15
N LYS A 153 29.45 22.19 10.19
CA LYS A 153 30.83 22.71 10.04
C LYS A 153 31.14 23.14 8.61
N THR A 154 30.52 22.50 7.61
CA THR A 154 30.82 22.72 6.18
C THR A 154 29.71 23.46 5.45
N MET A 155 28.45 23.24 5.81
CA MET A 155 27.23 23.76 5.16
C MET A 155 26.14 24.13 6.18
N ALA A 156 26.46 25.04 7.10
CA ALA A 156 25.60 25.46 8.22
C ALA A 156 24.13 25.75 7.84
N VAL A 157 23.89 26.55 6.80
CA VAL A 157 22.52 26.93 6.38
C VAL A 157 21.69 25.71 5.95
N SER A 158 22.28 24.81 5.16
CA SER A 158 21.60 23.60 4.71
C SER A 158 21.37 22.62 5.87
N ALA A 159 22.29 22.56 6.83
CA ALA A 159 22.17 21.71 8.02
C ALA A 159 21.03 22.17 8.91
N GLN A 160 20.95 23.48 9.18
CA GLN A 160 19.84 24.06 9.92
C GLN A 160 18.50 23.87 9.22
N GLN A 161 18.46 23.94 7.89
CA GLN A 161 17.24 23.68 7.14
C GLN A 161 16.79 22.22 7.26
N LEU A 162 17.69 21.24 7.16
CA LEU A 162 17.36 19.83 7.36
C LEU A 162 16.94 19.54 8.80
N LYS A 163 17.63 20.10 9.80
CA LYS A 163 17.25 20.01 11.23
C LYS A 163 15.81 20.50 11.44
N LYS A 164 15.45 21.65 10.85
CA LYS A 164 14.07 22.17 10.87
C LYS A 164 13.08 21.25 10.16
N THR A 165 13.44 20.68 9.02
CA THR A 165 12.58 19.71 8.32
C THR A 165 12.34 18.46 9.17
N TYR A 166 13.38 17.92 9.82
CA TYR A 166 13.26 16.78 10.73
C TYR A 166 12.31 17.12 11.90
N GLN A 167 12.51 18.26 12.58
CA GLN A 167 11.64 18.69 13.69
C GLN A 167 10.18 18.82 13.26
N LYS A 168 9.91 19.47 12.12
CA LYS A 168 8.56 19.58 11.57
C LYS A 168 7.94 18.21 11.27
N ALA A 169 8.74 17.26 10.79
CA ALA A 169 8.26 15.91 10.53
C ALA A 169 7.93 15.16 11.83
N CYS A 170 8.74 15.33 12.89
CA CYS A 170 8.42 14.84 14.24
C CYS A 170 7.10 15.42 14.76
N ASP A 171 6.94 16.74 14.67
CA ASP A 171 5.75 17.45 15.15
C ASP A 171 4.48 17.00 14.39
N ASN A 172 4.59 16.82 13.08
CA ASN A 172 3.50 16.31 12.24
C ASN A 172 3.15 14.85 12.55
N ASN A 173 4.14 14.02 12.88
CA ASN A 173 3.89 12.62 13.24
C ASN A 173 3.23 12.49 14.63
N ASN A 174 3.66 13.32 15.58
CA ASN A 174 3.10 13.36 16.94
C ASN A 174 1.70 13.99 16.97
N ASN A 175 1.46 15.03 16.16
CA ASN A 175 0.12 15.58 15.97
C ASN A 175 -0.68 14.66 15.02
N SER A 176 -1.28 13.61 15.58
CA SER A 176 -2.13 12.63 14.87
C SER A 176 -3.38 13.20 14.18
N ALA A 177 -3.54 14.53 14.14
CA ALA A 177 -4.57 15.15 13.33
C ALA A 177 -4.14 15.00 11.86
N PRO A 178 -4.95 14.34 10.99
CA PRO A 178 -4.66 14.38 9.57
C PRO A 178 -4.51 15.85 9.15
N PRO A 179 -3.58 16.17 8.22
CA PRO A 179 -3.50 17.50 7.66
C PRO A 179 -4.93 17.89 7.27
N SER A 180 -5.44 19.02 7.76
CA SER A 180 -6.78 19.46 7.38
C SER A 180 -6.76 19.67 5.86
N LEU A 181 -7.18 18.66 5.11
CA LEU A 181 -7.40 18.73 3.65
C LEU A 181 -8.52 19.73 3.33
N LEU A 182 -9.23 20.15 4.37
CA LEU A 182 -10.42 20.97 4.37
C LEU A 182 -10.06 22.28 5.09
N GLY A 183 -8.99 22.95 4.66
CA GLY A 183 -8.69 24.30 5.17
C GLY A 183 -9.94 25.17 5.01
N ASN A 184 -10.45 25.76 6.11
CA ASN A 184 -11.53 26.75 6.29
C ASN A 184 -12.75 26.78 5.30
N SER A 185 -12.90 25.80 4.40
CA SER A 185 -13.75 25.88 3.21
C SER A 185 -14.89 24.86 3.20
N LEU A 186 -15.05 24.07 4.26
CA LEU A 186 -16.32 23.40 4.49
C LEU A 186 -17.25 24.39 5.17
N ASN A 187 -18.19 24.91 4.39
CA ASN A 187 -19.50 25.24 4.95
C ASN A 187 -20.12 23.92 5.39
N LEU A 188 -19.68 23.44 6.55
CA LEU A 188 -20.21 22.24 7.16
C LEU A 188 -21.62 22.59 7.62
N ASP A 189 -22.62 22.12 6.87
CA ASP A 189 -24.00 22.28 7.27
C ASP A 189 -24.24 21.40 8.50
N THR A 190 -24.05 21.99 9.68
CA THR A 190 -24.18 21.31 10.98
C THR A 190 -25.58 20.73 11.18
N ASP A 191 -26.58 21.21 10.45
CA ASP A 191 -27.96 20.71 10.53
C ASP A 191 -28.11 19.31 9.88
N THR A 192 -27.16 18.91 9.02
CA THR A 192 -27.11 17.57 8.41
C THR A 192 -26.21 16.59 9.16
N MET A 193 -25.50 17.04 10.20
CA MET A 193 -24.62 16.15 10.97
C MET A 193 -25.43 15.23 11.89
N LEU A 194 -25.03 13.96 11.92
CA LEU A 194 -25.51 12.97 12.88
C LEU A 194 -25.41 13.49 14.32
N GLN A 195 -26.57 13.68 14.97
CA GLN A 195 -26.63 13.99 16.39
C GLN A 195 -26.28 12.74 17.20
N VAL A 196 -25.07 12.72 17.78
CA VAL A 196 -24.51 11.59 18.54
C VAL A 196 -25.44 11.15 19.69
N ASP A 197 -26.23 12.07 20.25
CA ASP A 197 -27.19 11.79 21.32
C ASP A 197 -28.30 10.82 20.88
N GLN A 198 -28.65 10.79 19.59
CA GLN A 198 -29.65 9.87 19.03
C GLN A 198 -29.12 8.42 18.91
N LEU A 199 -27.80 8.22 18.97
CA LEU A 199 -27.14 6.91 18.88
C LEU A 199 -27.42 6.03 20.11
N HIS A 200 -27.58 6.66 21.28
CA HIS A 200 -27.64 5.99 22.58
C HIS A 200 -28.98 5.28 22.87
N ALA A 201 -30.05 5.60 22.13
CA ALA A 201 -31.40 5.10 22.45
C ALA A 201 -31.83 3.84 21.67
N GLY A 202 -31.20 3.50 20.54
CA GLY A 202 -31.59 2.29 19.76
C GLY A 202 -30.52 1.68 18.87
N GLY A 203 -29.26 2.09 19.04
CA GLY A 203 -28.12 1.53 18.32
C GLY A 203 -28.15 1.78 16.81
N TRP A 204 -27.35 1.02 16.07
CA TRP A 204 -27.15 1.23 14.62
C TRP A 204 -28.45 1.13 13.79
N LYS A 205 -29.48 0.46 14.32
CA LYS A 205 -30.76 0.30 13.63
C LYS A 205 -31.58 1.59 13.56
N ASN A 206 -31.30 2.59 14.38
CA ASN A 206 -32.00 3.87 14.34
C ASN A 206 -31.33 4.89 13.42
N LEU A 207 -30.14 4.58 12.90
CA LEU A 207 -29.46 5.42 11.91
C LEU A 207 -30.13 5.32 10.55
N SER A 208 -30.15 6.39 9.76
CA SER A 208 -30.48 6.25 8.35
C SER A 208 -29.45 5.36 7.64
N GLU A 209 -29.84 4.69 6.57
CA GLU A 209 -28.93 3.85 5.79
C GLU A 209 -27.75 4.67 5.23
N ARG A 210 -28.01 5.94 4.88
CA ARG A 210 -27.00 6.89 4.43
C ARG A 210 -26.02 7.25 5.53
N ASP A 211 -26.51 7.64 6.70
CA ASP A 211 -25.66 7.99 7.85
C ASP A 211 -24.74 6.83 8.23
N PHE A 212 -25.29 5.61 8.22
CA PHE A 212 -24.51 4.40 8.49
C PHE A 212 -23.39 4.20 7.44
N ALA A 213 -23.70 4.38 6.15
CA ALA A 213 -22.72 4.30 5.07
C ALA A 213 -21.64 5.39 5.17
N GLU A 214 -22.01 6.61 5.54
CA GLU A 214 -21.07 7.73 5.74
C GLU A 214 -20.11 7.45 6.91
N GLN A 215 -20.63 6.96 8.04
CA GLN A 215 -19.78 6.59 9.19
C GLN A 215 -18.85 5.41 8.89
N MET A 216 -19.34 4.38 8.17
CA MET A 216 -18.48 3.30 7.68
C MET A 216 -17.35 3.86 6.80
N THR A 217 -17.69 4.73 5.85
CA THR A 217 -16.74 5.35 4.92
C THR A 217 -15.70 6.21 5.65
N LEU A 218 -16.09 6.97 6.68
CA LEU A 218 -15.14 7.74 7.48
C LEU A 218 -14.14 6.83 8.21
N ILE A 219 -14.60 5.75 8.84
CA ILE A 219 -13.74 4.80 9.55
C ILE A 219 -12.77 4.13 8.56
N GLU A 220 -13.28 3.66 7.43
CA GLU A 220 -12.47 2.98 6.41
C GLU A 220 -11.47 3.92 5.75
N SER A 221 -11.87 5.15 5.43
CA SER A 221 -10.99 6.18 4.89
C SER A 221 -9.83 6.48 5.85
N GLN A 222 -10.10 6.59 7.15
CA GLN A 222 -9.05 6.79 8.16
C GLN A 222 -8.06 5.62 8.23
N LEU A 223 -8.54 4.37 8.07
CA LEU A 223 -7.65 3.20 8.03
C LEU A 223 -6.82 3.18 6.74
N TYR A 224 -7.45 3.46 5.60
CA TYR A 224 -6.79 3.49 4.30
C TYR A 224 -5.68 4.56 4.24
N CYS A 225 -5.97 5.78 4.70
CA CYS A 225 -5.02 6.90 4.73
C CYS A 225 -3.79 6.65 5.63
N LYS A 226 -3.87 5.71 6.58
CA LYS A 226 -2.73 5.32 7.42
C LYS A 226 -1.81 4.30 6.77
N THR A 227 -2.22 3.65 5.68
CA THR A 227 -1.38 2.66 5.00
C THR A 227 -0.17 3.31 4.36
N GLN A 228 1.01 2.71 4.53
CA GLN A 228 2.26 3.21 3.97
C GLN A 228 2.77 2.32 2.83
N PRO A 229 3.45 2.88 1.81
CA PRO A 229 4.01 2.11 0.70
C PRO A 229 4.90 0.94 1.15
N LYS A 230 5.68 1.12 2.24
CA LYS A 230 6.54 0.08 2.81
C LYS A 230 5.78 -1.19 3.23
N GLU A 231 4.53 -1.03 3.67
CA GLU A 231 3.69 -2.14 4.09
C GLU A 231 3.29 -3.02 2.90
N TYR A 232 3.01 -2.41 1.74
CA TYR A 232 2.65 -3.15 0.53
C TYR A 232 3.80 -4.00 -0.03
N LEU A 233 5.06 -3.73 0.35
CA LEU A 233 6.21 -4.55 -0.02
C LEU A 233 6.42 -5.75 0.91
N ALA A 234 5.76 -5.78 2.08
CA ALA A 234 6.00 -6.75 3.13
C ALA A 234 4.77 -7.54 3.59
N TRP A 235 3.55 -7.16 3.16
CA TRP A 235 2.30 -7.74 3.67
C TRP A 235 2.12 -9.24 3.40
N ASN A 236 2.83 -9.79 2.42
CA ASN A 236 2.81 -11.22 2.07
C ASN A 236 3.95 -12.03 2.74
N LYS A 237 4.79 -11.39 3.57
CA LYS A 237 5.90 -12.04 4.30
C LYS A 237 5.42 -12.64 5.63
N LYS A 238 6.26 -13.49 6.24
CA LYS A 238 5.94 -14.22 7.49
C LYS A 238 5.66 -13.32 8.71
N GLN A 239 6.17 -12.09 8.72
CA GLN A 239 6.03 -11.12 9.82
C GLN A 239 5.17 -9.92 9.41
N LYS A 240 4.13 -10.14 8.60
CA LYS A 240 3.26 -9.08 8.07
C LYS A 240 2.56 -8.26 9.16
N GLU A 241 2.31 -8.83 10.33
CA GLU A 241 1.65 -8.13 11.44
C GLU A 241 2.54 -7.02 12.01
N ILE A 242 3.86 -7.20 11.95
CA ILE A 242 4.86 -6.22 12.38
C ILE A 242 5.20 -5.27 11.23
N LEU A 243 5.41 -5.81 10.03
CA LEU A 243 5.87 -5.06 8.87
C LEU A 243 4.75 -4.31 8.12
N SER A 244 3.49 -4.69 8.33
CA SER A 244 2.32 -4.17 7.62
C SER A 244 1.11 -4.00 8.54
N PRO A 245 1.27 -3.28 9.67
CA PRO A 245 0.24 -3.21 10.70
C PRO A 245 -1.05 -2.51 10.23
N ASN A 246 -0.98 -1.47 9.40
CA ASN A 246 -2.17 -0.76 8.93
C ASN A 246 -2.92 -1.56 7.87
N ILE A 247 -2.20 -2.23 6.96
CA ILE A 247 -2.82 -3.18 6.02
C ILE A 247 -3.52 -4.30 6.80
N CYS A 248 -2.86 -4.86 7.83
CA CYS A 248 -3.47 -5.88 8.68
C CYS A 248 -4.72 -5.35 9.40
N ARG A 249 -4.71 -4.12 9.93
CA ARG A 249 -5.89 -3.48 10.54
C ARG A 249 -7.04 -3.32 9.55
N MET A 250 -6.76 -2.92 8.30
CA MET A 250 -7.77 -2.80 7.26
C MET A 250 -8.42 -4.16 6.93
N ILE A 251 -7.61 -5.21 6.80
CA ILE A 251 -8.11 -6.59 6.58
C ILE A 251 -8.92 -7.09 7.79
N GLN A 252 -8.48 -6.78 9.01
CA GLN A 252 -9.21 -7.14 10.22
C GLN A 252 -10.56 -6.43 10.30
N GLN A 253 -10.60 -5.13 9.98
CA GLN A 253 -11.84 -4.37 9.90
C GLN A 253 -12.81 -4.97 8.88
N PHE A 254 -12.31 -5.29 7.67
CA PHE A 254 -13.10 -5.97 6.63
C PHE A 254 -13.77 -7.25 7.16
N ASN A 255 -12.97 -8.12 7.77
CA ASN A 255 -13.46 -9.38 8.31
C ASN A 255 -14.45 -9.17 9.47
N LYS A 256 -14.20 -8.16 10.31
CA LYS A 256 -15.07 -7.81 11.44
C LYS A 256 -16.44 -7.35 10.95
N VAL A 257 -16.49 -6.39 10.02
CA VAL A 257 -17.75 -5.89 9.45
C VAL A 257 -18.49 -7.01 8.73
N SER A 258 -17.81 -7.76 7.86
CA SER A 258 -18.43 -8.87 7.13
C SER A 258 -18.99 -9.95 8.06
N SER A 259 -18.30 -10.27 9.15
CA SER A 259 -18.81 -11.19 10.17
C SER A 259 -19.98 -10.61 10.97
N TRP A 260 -19.93 -9.32 11.29
CA TRP A 260 -20.99 -8.62 12.01
C TRP A 260 -22.29 -8.57 11.18
N VAL A 261 -22.23 -8.16 9.90
CA VAL A 261 -23.39 -8.16 8.99
C VAL A 261 -24.02 -9.54 8.92
N ARG A 262 -23.18 -10.58 8.76
CA ARG A 262 -23.64 -11.97 8.75
C ARG A 262 -24.38 -12.34 10.04
N SER A 263 -23.84 -11.96 11.21
CA SER A 263 -24.50 -12.21 12.49
C SER A 263 -25.84 -11.49 12.62
N GLN A 264 -25.94 -10.25 12.12
CA GLN A 264 -27.19 -9.48 12.14
C GLN A 264 -28.27 -10.15 11.28
N LEU A 265 -27.89 -10.73 10.14
CA LEU A 265 -28.82 -11.39 9.22
C LEU A 265 -29.32 -12.75 9.74
N VAL A 266 -28.47 -13.53 10.39
CA VAL A 266 -28.83 -14.89 10.83
C VAL A 266 -29.46 -14.94 12.23
N ALA A 267 -29.24 -13.92 13.07
CA ALA A 267 -29.72 -13.92 14.45
C ALA A 267 -31.26 -13.82 14.62
N PRO A 268 -32.00 -13.01 13.83
CA PRO A 268 -33.43 -12.84 14.05
C PRO A 268 -34.23 -14.12 13.73
N PRO A 269 -35.12 -14.58 14.63
CA PRO A 269 -35.89 -15.80 14.41
C PRO A 269 -37.02 -15.59 13.41
N ARG A 270 -37.59 -14.37 13.34
CA ARG A 270 -38.72 -14.04 12.46
C ARG A 270 -38.25 -13.79 11.03
N LEU A 271 -39.02 -14.28 10.07
CA LEU A 271 -38.70 -14.10 8.65
C LEU A 271 -38.77 -12.61 8.23
N SER A 272 -39.81 -11.91 8.67
CA SER A 272 -39.99 -10.47 8.42
C SER A 272 -38.76 -9.65 8.78
N ASP A 273 -38.19 -9.91 9.95
CA ASP A 273 -37.08 -9.14 10.49
C ASP A 273 -35.80 -9.39 9.69
N ARG A 274 -35.62 -10.63 9.20
CA ARG A 274 -34.48 -10.98 8.34
C ARG A 274 -34.59 -10.35 6.95
N VAL A 275 -35.80 -10.31 6.38
CA VAL A 275 -36.05 -9.64 5.08
C VAL A 275 -35.77 -8.15 5.20
N ALA A 276 -36.31 -7.49 6.24
CA ALA A 276 -36.08 -6.07 6.48
C ALA A 276 -34.59 -5.73 6.67
N LEU A 277 -33.82 -6.57 7.38
CA LEU A 277 -32.38 -6.38 7.52
C LEU A 277 -31.63 -6.61 6.21
N LEU A 278 -32.03 -7.59 5.40
CA LEU A 278 -31.42 -7.85 4.09
C LEU A 278 -31.63 -6.66 3.16
N GLU A 279 -32.86 -6.16 3.02
CA GLU A 279 -33.18 -4.97 2.23
C GLU A 279 -32.39 -3.75 2.71
N ARG A 280 -32.31 -3.55 4.03
CA ARG A 280 -31.54 -2.45 4.60
C ARG A 280 -30.05 -2.53 4.26
N PHE A 281 -29.43 -3.70 4.37
CA PHE A 281 -28.02 -3.85 4.00
C PHE A 281 -27.78 -3.63 2.50
N ILE A 282 -28.73 -3.99 1.63
CA ILE A 282 -28.66 -3.69 0.19
C ILE A 282 -28.70 -2.17 -0.03
N ARG A 283 -29.60 -1.44 0.64
CA ARG A 283 -29.64 0.04 0.57
C ARG A 283 -28.36 0.70 1.09
N VAL A 284 -27.79 0.17 2.17
CA VAL A 284 -26.47 0.63 2.66
C VAL A 284 -25.40 0.41 1.59
N MET A 285 -25.41 -0.74 0.89
CA MET A 285 -24.47 -0.96 -0.22
C MET A 285 -24.63 0.04 -1.36
N GLU A 286 -25.87 0.43 -1.69
CA GLU A 286 -26.15 1.45 -2.72
C GLU A 286 -25.53 2.80 -2.32
N HIS A 287 -25.72 3.24 -1.07
CA HIS A 287 -25.07 4.47 -0.57
C HIS A 287 -23.55 4.35 -0.50
N LEU A 288 -22.99 3.20 -0.11
CA LEU A 288 -21.55 2.97 -0.14
C LEU A 288 -20.99 3.07 -1.56
N PHE A 289 -21.74 2.62 -2.57
CA PHE A 289 -21.38 2.78 -3.97
C PHE A 289 -21.40 4.25 -4.40
N GLU A 290 -22.43 5.02 -4.02
CA GLU A 290 -22.52 6.47 -4.27
C GLU A 290 -21.35 7.25 -3.62
N LEU A 291 -20.93 6.84 -2.43
CA LEU A 291 -19.79 7.40 -1.71
C LEU A 291 -18.43 6.92 -2.25
N HIS A 292 -18.42 6.09 -3.30
CA HIS A 292 -17.21 5.45 -3.85
C HIS A 292 -16.45 4.60 -2.81
N ASN A 293 -17.12 4.17 -1.75
CA ASN A 293 -16.58 3.23 -0.79
C ASN A 293 -16.81 1.78 -1.25
N PHE A 294 -15.99 1.35 -2.21
CA PHE A 294 -16.04 -0.01 -2.73
C PHE A 294 -15.58 -1.05 -1.70
N ASN A 295 -14.73 -0.68 -0.74
CA ASN A 295 -14.30 -1.61 0.30
C ASN A 295 -15.48 -2.01 1.20
N GLY A 296 -16.19 -1.04 1.79
CA GLY A 296 -17.37 -1.28 2.62
C GLY A 296 -18.48 -2.01 1.86
N MET A 297 -18.71 -1.67 0.59
CA MET A 297 -19.66 -2.40 -0.26
C MET A 297 -19.29 -3.88 -0.37
N MET A 298 -18.01 -4.18 -0.56
CA MET A 298 -17.51 -5.56 -0.66
C MET A 298 -17.57 -6.30 0.69
N GLU A 299 -17.44 -5.62 1.83
CA GLU A 299 -17.61 -6.22 3.16
C GLU A 299 -19.02 -6.80 3.34
N ILE A 300 -20.03 -6.02 2.96
CA ILE A 300 -21.44 -6.42 3.00
C ILE A 300 -21.69 -7.52 1.96
N LEU A 301 -21.23 -7.36 0.72
CA LEU A 301 -21.40 -8.37 -0.33
C LEU A 301 -20.77 -9.72 0.07
N SER A 302 -19.59 -9.69 0.70
CA SER A 302 -18.93 -10.88 1.26
C SER A 302 -19.80 -11.57 2.32
N ALA A 303 -20.47 -10.80 3.17
CA ALA A 303 -21.40 -11.32 4.18
C ALA A 303 -22.63 -11.98 3.53
N LEU A 304 -23.20 -11.36 2.50
CA LEU A 304 -24.36 -11.86 1.77
C LEU A 304 -24.06 -13.15 0.99
N ASN A 305 -22.88 -13.23 0.39
CA ASN A 305 -22.42 -14.41 -0.34
C ASN A 305 -21.95 -15.55 0.58
N ASN A 306 -21.83 -15.31 1.88
CA ASN A 306 -21.49 -16.34 2.85
C ASN A 306 -22.53 -17.46 2.85
N GLY A 307 -22.07 -18.71 2.95
CA GLY A 307 -22.94 -19.90 2.92
C GLY A 307 -24.07 -19.87 3.96
N ALA A 308 -23.87 -19.26 5.12
CA ALA A 308 -24.89 -19.12 6.16
C ALA A 308 -26.07 -18.24 5.74
N VAL A 309 -25.83 -17.19 4.96
CA VAL A 309 -26.85 -16.25 4.47
C VAL A 309 -27.42 -16.71 3.14
N ARG A 310 -26.56 -17.13 2.19
CA ARG A 310 -26.96 -17.58 0.84
C ARG A 310 -27.93 -18.76 0.83
N ARG A 311 -27.90 -19.60 1.87
CA ARG A 311 -28.82 -20.74 2.03
C ARG A 311 -30.22 -20.36 2.54
N MET A 312 -30.44 -19.12 2.99
CA MET A 312 -31.72 -18.66 3.52
C MET A 312 -32.72 -18.32 2.39
N LYS A 313 -33.13 -19.33 1.61
CA LYS A 313 -33.94 -19.17 0.39
C LYS A 313 -35.30 -18.50 0.55
N LYS A 314 -35.85 -18.46 1.77
CA LYS A 314 -37.11 -17.76 2.05
C LYS A 314 -36.91 -16.27 2.34
N THR A 315 -35.69 -15.87 2.67
CA THR A 315 -35.32 -14.48 3.00
C THR A 315 -34.85 -13.72 1.77
N TRP A 316 -34.15 -14.40 0.85
CA TRP A 316 -33.91 -13.93 -0.52
C TRP A 316 -35.19 -13.99 -1.34
#